data_AF-A0A821MRP9-F1
#
_entry.id   AF-A0A821MRP9-F1
#
_cell.length_a   1.000
_cell.length_b   1.000
_cell.length_c   1.000
_cell.angle_alpha   90.00
_cell.angle_beta   90.00
_cell.angle_gamma   90.00
#
_symmetry.space_group_name_H-M   'P 1'
#
loop_
_entity.id
_entity.type
_entity.pdbx_description
1 polymer ?
#
loop_
_entity_poly.entity_id
_entity_poly.type
_entity_poly.pdbx_seq_one_letter_code
_entity_poly.pdbx_strand_id
1 'polypeptide(L)'
;MATAIIEDHLCVTPNCGGKAKLRCPNCVKLGVVDGSYFCSQDCFKSYWSEHKKLHVQAKNSSTANELLENYNPWPGFHFTGKLRPYPQTPRRMVPPNIARPDYADDFKGRSKSEEGEKSSSSAIRVLIEDEQDLLRDTCKVGRIVLDEAARSLRVGMTTEEIDRIVHECCIEHECYPSPLNYYEFPKSCCTSINEVICHGIPDLRPLQDGDIVNIDISVYKHGFHSDLNETFFIGNVDQKSRDLVRTAYECLDKAAALIRPGTKYRDIGNEIQKHATANGCSVVRSYCGHGVHRLFHCAPNIPHYASKSFIKRHKKKIFSLFLL
;
A
#
# COMPACT_ATOMS: atom_id res chain seq x y z
N MET A 1 -22.84 30.80 -11.96
CA MET A 1 -23.17 30.34 -10.59
C MET A 1 -23.71 28.93 -10.72
N ALA A 2 -22.91 27.92 -10.38
CA ALA A 2 -23.30 26.52 -10.54
C ALA A 2 -24.26 26.11 -9.43
N THR A 3 -25.53 25.90 -9.77
CA THR A 3 -26.48 25.16 -8.95
C THR A 3 -25.96 23.73 -8.82
N ALA A 4 -25.43 23.39 -7.63
CA ALA A 4 -25.07 22.02 -7.30
C ALA A 4 -26.32 21.14 -7.49
N ILE A 5 -26.18 20.13 -8.34
CA ILE A 5 -27.22 19.15 -8.64
C ILE A 5 -27.55 18.41 -7.34
N ILE A 6 -28.77 18.56 -6.83
CA ILE A 6 -29.29 17.82 -5.68
C ILE A 6 -29.79 16.48 -6.23
N GLU A 7 -28.90 15.53 -6.48
CA GLU A 7 -29.29 14.17 -6.86
C GLU A 7 -29.75 13.38 -5.62
N ASP A 8 -30.95 12.81 -5.69
CA ASP A 8 -31.62 11.81 -4.82
C ASP A 8 -31.41 11.83 -3.28
N HIS A 9 -31.07 12.97 -2.68
CA HIS A 9 -31.00 13.08 -1.23
C HIS A 9 -32.38 13.22 -0.56
N LEU A 10 -32.59 12.49 0.54
CA LEU A 10 -33.77 12.59 1.39
C LEU A 10 -33.58 13.64 2.48
N CYS A 11 -34.69 14.20 2.96
CA CYS A 11 -34.71 15.14 4.06
C CYS A 11 -34.25 14.45 5.35
N VAL A 12 -33.27 15.04 6.04
CA VAL A 12 -32.71 14.49 7.29
C VAL A 12 -33.61 14.69 8.52
N THR A 13 -34.65 15.51 8.40
CA THR A 13 -35.60 15.78 9.47
C THR A 13 -36.35 14.48 9.81
N PRO A 14 -36.32 14.01 11.08
CA PRO A 14 -36.97 12.76 11.47
C PRO A 14 -38.43 12.72 11.04
N ASN A 15 -38.86 11.58 10.51
CA ASN A 15 -40.23 11.31 10.04
C ASN A 15 -40.71 12.19 8.86
N CYS A 16 -39.82 12.92 8.17
CA CYS A 16 -40.20 13.66 6.97
C CYS A 16 -40.24 12.79 5.71
N GLY A 17 -39.13 12.12 5.38
CA GLY A 17 -39.02 11.27 4.17
C GLY A 17 -39.14 12.00 2.83
N GLY A 18 -39.28 13.33 2.81
CA GLY A 18 -39.42 14.12 1.60
C GLY A 18 -38.11 14.26 0.81
N LYS A 19 -38.21 14.43 -0.52
CA LYS A 19 -37.04 14.74 -1.37
C LYS A 19 -36.45 16.10 -1.01
N ALA A 20 -35.13 16.15 -0.84
CA ALA A 20 -34.44 17.38 -0.47
C ALA A 20 -34.45 18.41 -1.60
N LYS A 21 -34.55 19.69 -1.22
CA LYS A 21 -34.47 20.86 -2.11
C LYS A 21 -33.45 21.90 -1.64
N LEU A 22 -32.95 21.73 -0.41
CA LEU A 22 -32.06 22.65 0.28
C LEU A 22 -30.90 21.87 0.87
N ARG A 23 -29.71 22.46 0.87
CA ARG A 23 -28.51 21.94 1.53
C ARG A 23 -28.06 22.93 2.60
N CYS A 24 -27.63 22.45 3.76
CA CYS A 24 -27.12 23.33 4.81
C CYS A 24 -25.84 24.06 4.34
N PRO A 25 -25.81 25.40 4.31
CA PRO A 25 -24.64 26.15 3.86
C PRO A 25 -23.44 26.04 4.83
N ASN A 26 -23.68 25.78 6.12
CA ASN A 26 -22.59 25.57 7.09
C ASN A 26 -21.94 24.20 6.94
N CYS A 27 -22.69 23.14 6.59
CA CYS A 27 -22.09 21.85 6.25
C CYS A 27 -21.14 21.96 5.05
N VAL A 28 -21.52 22.75 4.04
CA VAL A 28 -20.67 23.03 2.88
C VAL A 28 -19.40 23.75 3.31
N LYS A 29 -19.52 24.79 4.14
CA LYS A 29 -18.36 25.55 4.64
C LYS A 29 -17.42 24.73 5.52
N LEU A 30 -17.94 23.76 6.26
CA LEU A 30 -17.17 22.91 7.19
C LEU A 30 -16.62 21.63 6.53
N GLY A 31 -16.82 21.44 5.22
CA GLY A 31 -16.28 20.27 4.51
C GLY A 31 -16.91 18.94 4.94
N VAL A 32 -18.14 18.94 5.47
CA VAL A 32 -18.84 17.70 5.85
C VAL A 32 -19.22 16.96 4.57
N VAL A 33 -18.50 15.86 4.29
CA VAL A 33 -18.59 15.07 3.04
C VAL A 33 -20.04 14.68 2.74
N ASP A 34 -20.77 14.19 3.75
CA ASP A 34 -22.22 13.91 3.69
C ASP A 34 -23.03 15.00 4.41
N GLY A 35 -22.92 16.24 3.95
CA GLY A 35 -23.65 17.38 4.52
C GLY A 35 -25.17 17.15 4.62
N SER A 36 -25.87 17.89 5.48
CA SER A 36 -27.31 17.66 5.68
C SER A 36 -28.22 18.33 4.64
N TYR A 37 -29.26 17.61 4.23
CA TYR A 37 -30.21 17.98 3.19
C TYR A 37 -31.65 18.09 3.73
N PHE A 38 -32.41 19.07 3.25
CA PHE A 38 -33.76 19.40 3.75
C PHE A 38 -34.75 19.63 2.61
N CYS A 39 -36.01 19.21 2.76
CA CYS A 39 -37.05 19.43 1.74
C CYS A 39 -37.68 20.83 1.76
N SER A 40 -37.63 21.53 2.91
CA SER A 40 -38.18 22.87 3.11
C SER A 40 -37.45 23.63 4.23
N GLN A 41 -37.67 24.95 4.30
CA GLN A 41 -37.15 25.76 5.40
C GLN A 41 -37.77 25.42 6.75
N ASP A 42 -39.01 24.93 6.78
CA ASP A 42 -39.65 24.51 8.02
C ASP A 42 -39.00 23.25 8.58
N CYS A 43 -38.65 22.29 7.72
CA CYS A 43 -37.89 21.10 8.10
C CYS A 43 -36.47 21.44 8.60
N PHE A 44 -35.84 22.45 8.00
CA PHE A 44 -34.54 22.95 8.47
C PHE A 44 -34.64 23.57 9.87
N LYS A 45 -35.64 24.45 10.08
CA LYS A 45 -35.85 25.13 11.37
C LYS A 45 -36.25 24.16 12.48
N SER A 46 -37.14 23.20 12.19
CA SER A 46 -37.63 22.24 13.18
C SER A 46 -36.54 21.28 13.67
N TYR A 47 -35.57 20.95 12.81
CA TYR A 47 -34.45 20.07 13.15
C TYR A 47 -33.17 20.82 13.56
N TRP A 48 -33.17 22.16 13.56
CA TRP A 48 -31.96 22.97 13.75
C TRP A 48 -31.23 22.70 15.08
N SER A 49 -31.97 22.49 16.18
CA SER A 49 -31.39 22.25 17.51
C SER A 49 -30.52 20.99 17.58
N GLU A 50 -30.90 19.96 16.83
CA GLU A 50 -30.15 18.71 16.71
C GLU A 50 -29.09 18.81 15.61
N HIS A 51 -29.47 19.30 14.43
CA HIS A 51 -28.56 19.45 13.29
C HIS A 51 -27.33 20.30 13.61
N LYS A 52 -27.47 21.40 14.37
CA LYS A 52 -26.32 22.27 14.72
C LYS A 52 -25.24 21.56 15.55
N LYS A 53 -25.56 20.43 16.20
CA LYS A 53 -24.56 19.61 16.93
C LYS A 53 -23.54 18.99 15.98
N LEU A 54 -23.94 18.65 14.75
CA LEU A 54 -23.02 18.20 13.69
C LEU A 54 -22.00 19.28 13.34
N HIS A 55 -22.38 20.56 13.38
CA HIS A 55 -21.44 21.66 13.18
C HIS A 55 -20.46 21.81 14.33
N VAL A 56 -20.90 21.58 15.57
CA VAL A 56 -20.01 21.58 16.75
C VAL A 56 -19.03 20.42 16.67
N GLN A 57 -19.50 19.23 16.28
CA GLN A 57 -18.64 18.07 16.04
C GLN A 57 -17.63 18.34 14.91
N ALA A 58 -18.07 18.85 13.76
CA ALA A 58 -17.19 19.20 12.64
C ALA A 58 -16.21 20.34 12.98
N LYS A 59 -16.57 21.27 13.88
CA LYS A 59 -15.64 22.27 14.42
C LYS A 59 -14.68 21.70 15.46
N ASN A 60 -15.06 20.66 16.19
CA ASN A 60 -14.09 19.90 17.00
C ASN A 60 -13.21 19.00 16.11
N SER A 61 -13.66 18.67 14.89
CA SER A 61 -12.81 18.04 13.87
C SER A 61 -11.75 19.00 13.32
N SER A 62 -11.91 20.33 13.40
CA SER A 62 -10.83 21.25 12.98
C SER A 62 -9.64 21.20 13.92
N THR A 63 -9.82 21.02 15.24
CA THR A 63 -8.70 20.78 16.17
C THR A 63 -8.11 19.37 16.00
N ALA A 64 -8.93 18.36 15.67
CA ALA A 64 -8.43 17.03 15.32
C ALA A 64 -7.61 17.03 14.02
N ASN A 65 -8.06 17.76 12.99
CA ASN A 65 -7.30 17.95 11.75
C ASN A 65 -6.01 18.74 12.02
N GLU A 66 -6.05 19.76 12.87
CA GLU A 66 -4.85 20.52 13.24
C GLU A 66 -3.84 19.63 14.01
N LEU A 67 -4.31 18.70 14.86
CA LEU A 67 -3.46 17.72 15.54
C LEU A 67 -2.90 16.66 14.58
N LEU A 68 -3.66 16.27 13.55
CA LEU A 68 -3.23 15.35 12.50
C LEU A 68 -2.18 16.02 11.59
N GLU A 69 -2.42 17.26 11.18
CA GLU A 69 -1.52 18.04 10.33
C GLU A 69 -0.20 18.41 11.03
N ASN A 70 -0.23 18.58 12.36
CA ASN A 70 0.96 18.86 13.18
C ASN A 70 1.60 17.60 13.80
N TYR A 71 1.13 16.40 13.45
CA TYR A 71 1.72 15.17 13.98
C TYR A 71 3.17 15.02 13.51
N ASN A 72 4.10 15.00 14.46
CA ASN A 72 5.51 14.74 14.18
C ASN A 72 6.10 13.83 15.26
N PRO A 73 6.19 12.51 15.02
CA PRO A 73 6.79 11.57 15.96
C PRO A 73 8.32 11.71 16.04
N TRP A 74 8.94 12.49 15.15
CA TRP A 74 10.39 12.66 15.05
C TRP A 74 10.78 14.16 14.98
N PRO A 75 10.64 14.92 16.08
CA PRO A 75 10.88 16.37 16.09
C PRO A 75 12.31 16.79 15.68
N GLY A 76 13.30 15.90 15.80
CA GLY A 76 14.69 16.16 15.37
C GLY A 76 15.03 15.66 13.95
N PHE A 77 14.10 15.00 13.27
CA PHE A 77 14.35 14.45 11.93
C PHE A 77 14.07 15.50 10.85
N HIS A 78 15.00 15.64 9.92
CA HIS A 78 14.86 16.57 8.79
C HIS A 78 14.33 15.82 7.57
N PHE A 79 13.06 16.02 7.26
CA PHE A 79 12.42 15.41 6.10
C PHE A 79 13.00 15.96 4.79
N THR A 80 13.22 15.07 3.82
CA THR A 80 13.84 15.39 2.52
C THR A 80 12.86 16.00 1.51
N GLY A 81 11.55 15.82 1.74
CA GLY A 81 10.49 16.31 0.87
C GLY A 81 9.30 16.89 1.64
N LYS A 82 8.13 16.92 0.98
CA LYS A 82 6.89 17.52 1.51
C LYS A 82 6.08 16.54 2.36
N LEU A 83 6.25 15.24 2.15
CA LEU A 83 5.49 14.22 2.87
C LEU A 83 5.83 14.24 4.36
N ARG A 84 4.83 14.00 5.19
CA ARG A 84 4.95 13.87 6.65
C ARG A 84 4.17 12.64 7.10
N PRO A 85 4.61 11.96 8.17
CA PRO A 85 3.85 10.87 8.76
C PRO A 85 2.56 11.42 9.38
N TYR A 86 1.51 10.61 9.37
CA TYR A 86 0.29 10.81 10.14
C TYR A 86 0.20 9.75 11.24
N PRO A 87 -0.67 9.92 12.25
CA PRO A 87 -0.88 8.88 13.25
C PRO A 87 -1.35 7.56 12.61
N GLN A 88 -1.03 6.45 13.27
CA GLN A 88 -1.43 5.11 12.87
C GLN A 88 -2.52 4.58 13.78
N THR A 89 -3.40 3.74 13.25
CA THR A 89 -4.32 2.94 14.06
C THR A 89 -3.60 1.71 14.66
N PRO A 90 -4.14 1.09 15.73
CA PRO A 90 -3.60 -0.16 16.25
C PRO A 90 -3.51 -1.26 15.18
N ARG A 91 -2.58 -2.22 15.38
CA ARG A 91 -2.44 -3.37 14.48
C ARG A 91 -3.74 -4.17 14.43
N ARG A 92 -4.13 -4.61 13.24
CA ARG A 92 -5.36 -5.39 13.01
C ARG A 92 -5.15 -6.85 13.43
N MET A 93 -6.21 -7.47 13.94
CA MET A 93 -6.17 -8.85 14.42
C MET A 93 -6.42 -9.83 13.28
N VAL A 94 -5.54 -10.82 13.15
CA VAL A 94 -5.73 -11.96 12.24
C VAL A 94 -6.42 -13.10 13.00
N PRO A 95 -7.54 -13.66 12.50
CA PRO A 95 -8.22 -14.81 13.13
C PRO A 95 -7.29 -16.01 13.38
N PRO A 96 -7.50 -16.75 14.49
CA PRO A 96 -6.59 -17.83 14.90
C PRO A 96 -6.61 -19.06 13.98
N ASN A 97 -7.61 -19.20 13.12
CA ASN A 97 -7.71 -20.28 12.14
C ASN A 97 -6.83 -20.06 10.89
N ILE A 98 -6.29 -18.85 10.69
CA ILE A 98 -5.40 -18.57 9.57
C ILE A 98 -3.98 -19.02 9.92
N ALA A 99 -3.37 -19.81 9.04
CA ALA A 99 -1.99 -20.26 9.18
C ALA A 99 -1.03 -19.05 9.24
N ARG A 100 -0.11 -19.07 10.20
CA ARG A 100 0.78 -17.94 10.51
C ARG A 100 2.24 -18.30 10.20
N PRO A 101 3.04 -17.39 9.63
CA PRO A 101 4.48 -17.59 9.52
C PRO A 101 5.14 -17.53 10.91
N ASP A 102 6.39 -18.02 11.02
CA ASP A 102 7.08 -18.23 12.30
C ASP A 102 7.33 -16.95 13.11
N TYR A 103 7.34 -15.79 12.44
CA TYR A 103 7.53 -14.49 13.05
C TYR A 103 6.25 -13.82 13.54
N ALA A 104 5.07 -14.31 13.15
CA ALA A 104 3.80 -13.62 13.41
C ALA A 104 3.55 -13.39 14.90
N ASP A 105 3.95 -14.35 15.74
CA ASP A 105 3.75 -14.31 17.20
C ASP A 105 5.06 -14.11 17.97
N ASP A 106 6.19 -13.89 17.27
CA ASP A 106 7.43 -13.45 17.91
C ASP A 106 7.28 -11.99 18.36
N PHE A 107 7.69 -11.70 19.60
CA PHE A 107 7.55 -10.35 20.19
C PHE A 107 8.28 -9.28 19.38
N LYS A 108 9.40 -9.62 18.72
CA LYS A 108 10.16 -8.72 17.86
C LYS A 108 9.96 -9.02 16.37
N GLY A 109 8.98 -9.87 16.04
CA GLY A 109 8.73 -10.20 14.64
C GLY A 109 9.87 -10.92 13.94
N ARG A 110 10.77 -11.59 14.66
CA ARG A 110 11.97 -12.20 14.06
C ARG A 110 11.65 -13.57 13.48
N SER A 111 11.99 -13.78 12.22
CA SER A 111 11.86 -15.10 11.57
C SER A 111 13.08 -15.97 11.89
N LYS A 112 12.88 -16.98 12.74
CA LYS A 112 13.94 -17.92 13.11
C LYS A 112 14.39 -18.78 11.92
N SER A 113 13.45 -19.12 11.04
CA SER A 113 13.73 -19.88 9.82
C SER A 113 14.63 -19.10 8.85
N GLU A 114 14.39 -17.79 8.68
CA GLU A 114 15.29 -16.94 7.89
C GLU A 114 16.66 -16.73 8.55
N GLU A 115 16.71 -16.49 9.87
CA GLU A 115 17.97 -16.34 10.62
C GLU A 115 18.83 -17.61 10.53
N GLY A 116 18.20 -18.79 10.58
CA GLY A 116 18.85 -20.09 10.40
C GLY A 116 19.40 -20.30 8.99
N GLU A 117 18.71 -19.83 7.95
CA GLU A 117 19.19 -19.96 6.57
C GLU A 117 20.32 -18.98 6.24
N LYS A 118 20.22 -17.73 6.70
CA LYS A 118 21.27 -16.70 6.55
C LYS A 118 22.62 -17.13 7.13
N SER A 119 22.60 -17.88 8.23
CA SER A 119 23.80 -18.39 8.90
C SER A 119 24.41 -19.63 8.23
N SER A 120 23.64 -20.33 7.37
CA SER A 120 23.99 -21.70 6.95
C SER A 120 24.30 -21.84 5.46
N SER A 121 23.77 -21.01 4.57
CA SER A 121 24.10 -21.17 3.14
C SER A 121 23.75 -19.98 2.25
N SER A 122 24.59 -19.80 1.24
CA SER A 122 24.28 -18.94 0.10
C SER A 122 23.63 -19.72 -1.06
N ALA A 123 23.27 -20.99 -0.80
CA ALA A 123 22.53 -21.84 -1.72
C ALA A 123 21.13 -21.27 -1.95
N ILE A 124 20.69 -21.33 -3.20
CA ILE A 124 19.34 -20.91 -3.57
C ILE A 124 18.55 -22.20 -3.78
N ARG A 125 17.43 -22.31 -3.06
CA ARG A 125 16.50 -23.46 -3.14
C ARG A 125 15.97 -23.65 -4.57
N VAL A 126 15.77 -24.90 -4.95
CA VAL A 126 15.04 -25.28 -6.18
C VAL A 126 13.77 -25.98 -5.72
N LEU A 127 12.61 -25.39 -6.02
CA LEU A 127 11.32 -25.94 -5.63
C LEU A 127 10.95 -27.13 -6.52
N ILE A 128 10.43 -28.19 -5.90
CA ILE A 128 9.79 -29.31 -6.62
C ILE A 128 8.42 -28.88 -7.17
N GLU A 129 7.83 -29.67 -8.06
CA GLU A 129 6.59 -29.31 -8.78
C GLU A 129 5.43 -28.95 -7.84
N ASP A 130 5.15 -29.78 -6.83
CA ASP A 130 4.10 -29.50 -5.84
C ASP A 130 4.32 -28.15 -5.11
N GLU A 131 5.57 -27.83 -4.76
CA GLU A 131 5.90 -26.55 -4.12
C GLU A 131 5.74 -25.36 -5.08
N GLN A 132 5.96 -25.57 -6.39
CA GLN A 132 5.72 -24.55 -7.39
C GLN A 132 4.22 -24.29 -7.57
N ASP A 133 3.38 -25.34 -7.53
CA ASP A 133 1.93 -25.18 -7.65
C ASP A 133 1.34 -24.44 -6.44
N LEU A 134 1.74 -24.80 -5.22
CA LEU A 134 1.35 -24.06 -4.01
C LEU A 134 1.79 -22.61 -4.08
N LEU A 135 3.01 -22.33 -4.55
CA LEU A 135 3.49 -20.96 -4.71
C LEU A 135 2.71 -20.19 -5.79
N ARG A 136 2.36 -20.83 -6.92
CA ARG A 136 1.53 -20.21 -7.97
C ARG A 136 0.17 -19.81 -7.41
N ASP A 137 -0.47 -20.68 -6.62
CA ASP A 137 -1.77 -20.39 -6.02
C ASP A 137 -1.67 -19.27 -4.97
N THR A 138 -0.63 -19.27 -4.12
CA THR A 138 -0.35 -18.15 -3.23
C THR A 138 -0.13 -16.83 -4.00
N CYS A 139 0.58 -16.87 -5.13
CA CYS A 139 0.79 -15.68 -5.98
C CYS A 139 -0.49 -15.15 -6.63
N LYS A 140 -1.42 -16.04 -7.02
CA LYS A 140 -2.74 -15.62 -7.50
C LYS A 140 -3.52 -14.87 -6.41
N VAL A 141 -3.46 -15.35 -5.17
CA VAL A 141 -4.08 -14.65 -4.04
C VAL A 141 -3.44 -13.28 -3.80
N GLY A 142 -2.10 -13.19 -3.83
CA GLY A 142 -1.41 -11.91 -3.76
C GLY A 142 -1.91 -10.91 -4.81
N ARG A 143 -2.08 -11.36 -6.06
CA ARG A 143 -2.65 -10.54 -7.14
C ARG A 143 -4.07 -10.08 -6.85
N ILE A 144 -4.94 -10.97 -6.38
CA ILE A 144 -6.32 -10.62 -6.00
C ILE A 144 -6.33 -9.50 -4.95
N VAL A 145 -5.47 -9.59 -3.93
CA VAL A 145 -5.38 -8.60 -2.86
C VAL A 145 -4.88 -7.25 -3.40
N LEU A 146 -3.85 -7.24 -4.26
CA LEU A 146 -3.39 -6.00 -4.91
C LEU A 146 -4.47 -5.36 -5.78
N ASP A 147 -5.19 -6.16 -6.57
CA ASP A 147 -6.25 -5.66 -7.45
C ASP A 147 -7.45 -5.12 -6.67
N GLU A 148 -7.77 -5.70 -5.50
CA GLU A 148 -8.79 -5.16 -4.58
C GLU A 148 -8.36 -3.79 -4.02
N ALA A 149 -7.11 -3.69 -3.55
CA ALA A 149 -6.56 -2.41 -3.09
C ALA A 149 -6.58 -1.36 -4.21
N ALA A 150 -6.12 -1.71 -5.41
CA ALA A 150 -6.08 -0.84 -6.59
C ALA A 150 -7.48 -0.32 -6.98
N ARG A 151 -8.50 -1.17 -6.96
CA ARG A 151 -9.90 -0.79 -7.27
C ARG A 151 -10.47 0.22 -6.29
N SER A 152 -9.99 0.25 -5.05
CA SER A 152 -10.48 1.14 -4.00
C SER A 152 -9.88 2.55 -4.04
N LEU A 153 -8.75 2.73 -4.74
CA LEU A 153 -7.95 3.95 -4.75
C LEU A 153 -8.74 5.16 -5.27
N ARG A 154 -8.72 6.23 -4.48
CA ARG A 154 -9.36 7.52 -4.81
C ARG A 154 -8.73 8.65 -4.02
N VAL A 155 -8.83 9.87 -4.55
CA VAL A 155 -8.44 11.10 -3.84
C VAL A 155 -9.18 11.18 -2.51
N GLY A 156 -8.47 11.54 -1.44
CA GLY A 156 -9.00 11.67 -0.09
C GLY A 156 -9.01 10.38 0.74
N MET A 157 -8.78 9.22 0.13
CA MET A 157 -8.63 7.95 0.87
C MET A 157 -7.31 7.94 1.63
N THR A 158 -7.32 7.45 2.87
CA THR A 158 -6.12 7.29 3.68
C THR A 158 -5.38 6.00 3.37
N THR A 159 -4.08 5.95 3.63
CA THR A 159 -3.34 4.69 3.48
C THR A 159 -3.74 3.64 4.52
N GLU A 160 -4.21 4.05 5.71
CA GLU A 160 -4.88 3.17 6.69
C GLU A 160 -6.14 2.48 6.16
N GLU A 161 -6.92 3.15 5.31
CA GLU A 161 -8.08 2.52 4.65
C GLU A 161 -7.63 1.49 3.61
N ILE A 162 -6.50 1.73 2.92
CA ILE A 162 -5.91 0.76 1.98
C ILE A 162 -5.44 -0.48 2.75
N ASP A 163 -4.70 -0.28 3.85
CA ASP A 163 -4.29 -1.37 4.75
C ASP A 163 -5.47 -2.18 5.27
N ARG A 164 -6.58 -1.53 5.64
CA ARG A 164 -7.80 -2.23 6.05
C ARG A 164 -8.30 -3.17 4.96
N ILE A 165 -8.45 -2.66 3.73
CA ILE A 165 -8.97 -3.43 2.60
C ILE A 165 -8.04 -4.60 2.28
N VAL A 166 -6.72 -4.35 2.27
CA VAL A 166 -5.72 -5.41 2.10
C VAL A 166 -5.84 -6.46 3.19
N HIS A 167 -5.91 -6.04 4.45
CA HIS A 167 -6.02 -6.94 5.59
C HIS A 167 -7.28 -7.82 5.48
N GLU A 168 -8.45 -7.20 5.30
CA GLU A 168 -9.74 -7.87 5.17
C GLU A 168 -9.74 -8.85 4.00
N CYS A 169 -9.24 -8.44 2.83
CA CYS A 169 -9.12 -9.31 1.67
C CYS A 169 -8.19 -10.50 1.91
N CYS A 170 -7.09 -10.32 2.66
CA CYS A 170 -6.23 -11.43 3.08
C CYS A 170 -6.99 -12.42 3.97
N ILE A 171 -7.77 -11.93 4.92
CA ILE A 171 -8.56 -12.78 5.82
C ILE A 171 -9.62 -13.57 5.04
N GLU A 172 -10.35 -12.91 4.14
CA GLU A 172 -11.36 -13.53 3.27
C GLU A 172 -10.78 -14.64 2.39
N HIS A 173 -9.53 -14.49 1.96
CA HIS A 173 -8.80 -15.49 1.18
C HIS A 173 -7.98 -16.43 2.04
N GLU A 174 -8.24 -16.51 3.36
CA GLU A 174 -7.59 -17.41 4.31
C GLU A 174 -6.05 -17.38 4.20
N CYS A 175 -5.47 -16.19 4.12
CA CYS A 175 -4.03 -15.99 4.11
C CYS A 175 -3.61 -14.93 5.12
N TYR A 176 -2.38 -15.04 5.61
CA TYR A 176 -1.81 -14.08 6.53
C TYR A 176 -1.13 -12.94 5.74
N PRO A 177 -1.36 -11.66 6.04
CA PRO A 177 -0.63 -10.56 5.40
C PRO A 177 0.82 -10.56 5.89
N SER A 178 1.76 -11.02 5.06
CA SER A 178 3.14 -11.30 5.46
C SER A 178 3.86 -10.11 6.12
N PRO A 179 3.68 -8.84 5.70
CA PRO A 179 4.30 -7.71 6.38
C PRO A 179 3.90 -7.57 7.85
N LEU A 180 2.72 -8.05 8.25
CA LEU A 180 2.21 -7.84 9.59
C LEU A 180 3.12 -8.50 10.64
N ASN A 181 3.64 -7.70 11.56
CA ASN A 181 4.61 -8.05 12.59
C ASN A 181 5.95 -8.59 12.05
N TYR A 182 6.24 -8.54 10.75
CA TYR A 182 7.57 -8.91 10.25
C TYR A 182 8.59 -7.87 10.70
N TYR A 183 9.54 -8.25 11.55
CA TYR A 183 10.44 -7.34 12.28
C TYR A 183 9.70 -6.13 12.90
N GLU A 184 8.57 -6.40 13.55
CA GLU A 184 7.70 -5.40 14.20
C GLU A 184 7.01 -4.42 13.23
N PHE A 185 7.05 -4.66 11.92
CA PHE A 185 6.30 -3.84 10.95
C PHE A 185 4.80 -3.85 11.31
N PRO A 186 4.16 -2.67 11.46
CA PRO A 186 2.90 -2.59 12.19
C PRO A 186 1.64 -2.83 11.36
N LYS A 187 1.77 -3.01 10.04
CA LYS A 187 0.65 -3.02 9.09
C LYS A 187 0.72 -4.23 8.16
N SER A 188 -0.34 -4.43 7.40
CA SER A 188 -0.58 -5.60 6.54
C SER A 188 0.01 -5.44 5.14
N CYS A 189 0.32 -4.20 4.73
CA CYS A 189 0.99 -3.85 3.48
C CYS A 189 1.89 -2.62 3.66
N CYS A 190 2.68 -2.32 2.63
CA CYS A 190 3.37 -1.03 2.53
C CYS A 190 2.63 -0.11 1.55
N THR A 191 2.57 1.18 1.88
CA THR A 191 2.01 2.23 1.01
C THR A 191 3.02 3.37 0.88
N SER A 192 3.70 3.45 -0.26
CA SER A 192 4.84 4.35 -0.47
C SER A 192 4.45 5.48 -1.42
N ILE A 193 4.20 6.66 -0.87
CA ILE A 193 3.71 7.83 -1.61
C ILE A 193 4.90 8.71 -2.03
N ASN A 194 4.91 9.15 -3.29
CA ASN A 194 5.82 10.16 -3.84
C ASN A 194 7.31 9.89 -3.55
N GLU A 195 7.95 10.67 -2.66
CA GLU A 195 9.38 10.53 -2.33
C GLU A 195 9.73 9.32 -1.45
N VAL A 196 8.72 8.59 -0.94
CA VAL A 196 8.94 7.35 -0.19
C VAL A 196 9.30 6.25 -1.18
N ILE A 197 10.54 5.77 -1.09
CA ILE A 197 11.07 4.70 -1.97
C ILE A 197 10.31 3.38 -1.74
N CYS A 198 10.25 2.93 -0.49
CA CYS A 198 9.60 1.68 -0.12
C CYS A 198 9.27 1.67 1.37
N HIS A 199 8.52 0.66 1.81
CA HIS A 199 8.16 0.43 3.22
C HIS A 199 7.47 1.62 3.91
N GLY A 200 6.73 2.44 3.15
CA GLY A 200 5.83 3.42 3.76
C GLY A 200 4.81 2.71 4.65
N ILE A 201 4.69 3.12 5.90
CA ILE A 201 3.74 2.53 6.84
C ILE A 201 2.37 3.19 6.61
N PRO A 202 1.32 2.42 6.33
CA PRO A 202 -0.04 2.94 6.28
C PRO A 202 -0.40 3.79 7.51
N ASP A 203 -0.86 5.02 7.26
CA ASP A 203 -1.23 6.04 8.24
C ASP A 203 -2.49 6.82 7.82
N LEU A 204 -2.90 7.78 8.66
CA LEU A 204 -4.10 8.59 8.43
C LEU A 204 -3.94 9.70 7.37
N ARG A 205 -2.83 9.75 6.61
CA ARG A 205 -2.66 10.76 5.55
C ARG A 205 -3.63 10.49 4.40
N PRO A 206 -4.50 11.44 4.03
CA PRO A 206 -5.30 11.34 2.81
C PRO A 206 -4.42 11.42 1.56
N LEU A 207 -4.66 10.56 0.57
CA LEU A 207 -4.09 10.65 -0.76
C LEU A 207 -4.57 11.93 -1.46
N GLN A 208 -3.67 12.64 -2.12
CA GLN A 208 -3.94 13.92 -2.78
C GLN A 208 -4.03 13.74 -4.31
N ASP A 209 -4.80 14.61 -4.97
CA ASP A 209 -4.81 14.68 -6.43
C ASP A 209 -3.39 14.98 -6.93
N GLY A 210 -2.89 14.14 -7.85
CA GLY A 210 -1.53 14.22 -8.36
C GLY A 210 -0.50 13.36 -7.64
N ASP A 211 -0.84 12.69 -6.52
CA ASP A 211 0.06 11.73 -5.87
C ASP A 211 0.30 10.50 -6.78
N ILE A 212 1.49 9.92 -6.66
CA ILE A 212 1.74 8.53 -7.03
C ILE A 212 1.91 7.70 -5.76
N VAL A 213 1.36 6.49 -5.73
CA VAL A 213 1.43 5.60 -4.57
C VAL A 213 1.75 4.18 -4.99
N ASN A 214 2.83 3.61 -4.46
CA ASN A 214 3.12 2.19 -4.56
C ASN A 214 2.40 1.44 -3.44
N ILE A 215 1.74 0.32 -3.78
CA ILE A 215 1.15 -0.60 -2.81
C ILE A 215 1.90 -1.93 -2.92
N ASP A 216 2.56 -2.31 -1.83
CA ASP A 216 3.32 -3.56 -1.74
C ASP A 216 2.57 -4.62 -0.93
N ILE A 217 2.27 -5.73 -1.59
CA ILE A 217 1.43 -6.81 -1.10
C ILE A 217 2.24 -8.09 -1.04
N SER A 218 2.27 -8.67 0.15
CA SER A 218 2.83 -9.99 0.35
C SER A 218 1.90 -10.82 1.21
N VAL A 219 1.55 -12.03 0.77
CA VAL A 219 0.60 -12.91 1.47
C VAL A 219 1.23 -14.26 1.77
N TYR A 220 0.90 -14.84 2.92
CA TYR A 220 1.33 -16.15 3.35
C TYR A 220 0.17 -17.14 3.33
N LYS A 221 0.25 -18.13 2.44
CA LYS A 221 -0.75 -19.18 2.26
C LYS A 221 -0.04 -20.49 1.92
N HIS A 222 -0.61 -21.62 2.38
CA HIS A 222 -0.06 -22.97 2.15
C HIS A 222 1.40 -23.17 2.62
N GLY A 223 1.90 -22.32 3.53
CA GLY A 223 3.30 -22.36 3.95
C GLY A 223 4.28 -21.63 3.03
N PHE A 224 3.79 -20.82 2.09
CA PHE A 224 4.56 -20.03 1.13
C PHE A 224 4.15 -18.56 1.16
N HIS A 225 5.09 -17.68 0.84
CA HIS A 225 4.87 -16.26 0.62
C HIS A 225 4.75 -15.97 -0.88
N SER A 226 3.79 -15.12 -1.24
CA SER A 226 3.77 -14.37 -2.50
C SER A 226 4.20 -12.94 -2.20
N ASP A 227 4.71 -12.26 -3.22
CA ASP A 227 5.17 -10.89 -3.10
C ASP A 227 5.07 -10.15 -4.44
N LEU A 228 4.39 -9.01 -4.47
CA LEU A 228 4.20 -8.15 -5.64
C LEU A 228 3.81 -6.72 -5.24
N ASN A 229 4.16 -5.75 -6.08
CA ASN A 229 3.75 -4.37 -5.91
C ASN A 229 3.55 -3.65 -7.24
N GLU A 230 2.75 -2.59 -7.23
CA GLU A 230 2.55 -1.69 -8.37
C GLU A 230 2.40 -0.25 -7.88
N THR A 231 2.77 0.70 -8.74
CA THR A 231 2.62 2.14 -8.48
C THR A 231 1.42 2.69 -9.25
N PHE A 232 0.50 3.30 -8.51
CA PHE A 232 -0.77 3.82 -9.02
C PHE A 232 -0.78 5.35 -9.06
N PHE A 233 -1.57 5.89 -9.98
CA PHE A 233 -1.83 7.32 -10.10
C PHE A 233 -3.08 7.69 -9.30
N ILE A 234 -2.98 8.72 -8.46
CA ILE A 234 -4.13 9.28 -7.74
C ILE A 234 -4.62 10.53 -8.48
N GLY A 235 -5.75 10.41 -9.17
CA GLY A 235 -6.34 11.51 -9.93
C GLY A 235 -5.43 12.02 -11.07
N ASN A 236 -5.23 13.34 -11.13
CA ASN A 236 -4.54 14.03 -12.23
C ASN A 236 -3.03 14.15 -11.99
N VAL A 237 -2.31 13.07 -12.28
CA VAL A 237 -0.84 13.04 -12.15
C VAL A 237 -0.15 13.74 -13.32
N ASP A 238 0.93 14.47 -13.03
CA ASP A 238 1.75 15.20 -14.01
C ASP A 238 2.54 14.26 -14.95
N GLN A 239 3.04 14.81 -16.07
CA GLN A 239 3.75 14.02 -17.08
C GLN A 239 5.05 13.40 -16.55
N LYS A 240 5.79 14.09 -15.69
CA LYS A 240 7.07 13.61 -15.16
C LYS A 240 6.85 12.37 -14.28
N SER A 241 5.82 12.39 -13.45
CA SER A 241 5.42 11.29 -12.60
C SER A 241 4.89 10.11 -13.43
N ARG A 242 4.16 10.37 -14.52
CA ARG A 242 3.76 9.33 -15.49
C ARG A 242 4.97 8.68 -16.17
N ASP A 243 5.94 9.48 -16.59
CA ASP A 243 7.16 9.01 -17.23
C ASP A 243 8.02 8.19 -16.27
N LEU A 244 8.11 8.59 -15.00
CA LEU A 244 8.78 7.83 -13.94
C LEU A 244 8.15 6.45 -13.76
N VAL A 245 6.83 6.39 -13.53
CA VAL A 245 6.12 5.13 -13.31
C VAL A 245 6.20 4.22 -14.54
N ARG A 246 6.06 4.77 -15.75
CA ARG A 246 6.27 4.01 -16.99
C ARG A 246 7.68 3.45 -17.10
N THR A 247 8.70 4.27 -16.82
CA THR A 247 10.10 3.86 -16.87
C THR A 247 10.39 2.74 -15.87
N ALA A 248 9.84 2.81 -14.65
CA ALA A 248 9.97 1.77 -13.64
C ALA A 248 9.36 0.44 -14.11
N TYR A 249 8.16 0.48 -14.70
CA TYR A 249 7.51 -0.71 -15.27
C TYR A 249 8.30 -1.29 -16.46
N GLU A 250 8.80 -0.45 -17.36
CA GLU A 250 9.63 -0.90 -18.49
C GLU A 250 10.97 -1.50 -18.03
N CYS A 251 11.56 -1.00 -16.93
CA CYS A 251 12.73 -1.64 -16.31
C CYS A 251 12.41 -3.06 -15.85
N LEU A 252 11.23 -3.28 -15.27
CA LEU A 252 10.78 -4.57 -14.75
C LEU A 252 10.60 -5.56 -15.90
N ASP A 253 9.87 -5.14 -16.94
CA ASP A 253 9.60 -5.95 -18.12
C ASP A 253 10.89 -6.38 -18.83
N LYS A 254 11.82 -5.43 -19.05
CA LYS A 254 13.13 -5.73 -19.65
C LYS A 254 13.96 -6.69 -18.82
N ALA A 255 13.95 -6.52 -17.50
CA ALA A 255 14.65 -7.42 -16.60
C ALA A 255 14.02 -8.83 -16.59
N ALA A 256 12.69 -8.92 -16.59
CA ALA A 256 11.96 -10.17 -16.64
C ALA A 256 12.27 -10.96 -17.93
N ALA A 257 12.41 -10.28 -19.06
CA ALA A 257 12.79 -10.88 -20.35
C ALA A 257 14.18 -11.56 -20.33
N LEU A 258 15.08 -11.20 -19.39
CA LEU A 258 16.38 -11.85 -19.23
C LEU A 258 16.32 -13.16 -18.44
N ILE A 259 15.22 -13.44 -17.73
CA ILE A 259 15.14 -14.53 -16.76
C ILE A 259 15.03 -15.88 -17.49
N ARG A 260 16.14 -16.61 -17.51
CA ARG A 260 16.22 -17.98 -18.02
C ARG A 260 17.43 -18.71 -17.41
N PRO A 261 17.47 -20.05 -17.45
CA PRO A 261 18.63 -20.80 -16.97
C PRO A 261 19.93 -20.31 -17.62
N GLY A 262 20.96 -20.08 -16.79
CA GLY A 262 22.26 -19.57 -17.23
C GLY A 262 22.46 -18.06 -17.07
N THR A 263 21.38 -17.26 -17.04
CA THR A 263 21.47 -15.79 -16.82
C THR A 263 22.12 -15.50 -15.47
N LYS A 264 23.05 -14.54 -15.38
CA LYS A 264 23.60 -14.15 -14.07
C LYS A 264 22.65 -13.17 -13.40
N TYR A 265 22.42 -13.33 -12.09
CA TYR A 265 21.54 -12.41 -11.34
C TYR A 265 22.00 -10.95 -11.43
N ARG A 266 23.30 -10.69 -11.55
CA ARG A 266 23.82 -9.32 -11.75
C ARG A 266 23.43 -8.67 -13.07
N ASP A 267 23.11 -9.47 -14.09
CA ASP A 267 22.80 -8.95 -15.42
C ASP A 267 21.43 -8.25 -15.42
N ILE A 268 20.55 -8.61 -14.46
CA ILE A 268 19.28 -7.93 -14.19
C ILE A 268 19.52 -6.46 -13.85
N GLY A 269 20.37 -6.16 -12.85
CA GLY A 269 20.65 -4.78 -12.45
C GLY A 269 21.38 -3.96 -13.53
N ASN A 270 22.15 -4.61 -14.40
CA ASN A 270 22.77 -3.92 -15.54
C ASN A 270 21.72 -3.43 -16.54
N GLU A 271 20.72 -4.26 -16.86
CA GLU A 271 19.67 -3.90 -17.81
C GLU A 271 18.72 -2.84 -17.24
N ILE A 272 18.32 -2.98 -15.98
CA ILE A 272 17.52 -1.98 -15.26
C ILE A 272 18.21 -0.62 -15.28
N GLN A 273 19.46 -0.54 -14.80
CA GLN A 273 20.17 0.74 -14.71
C GLN A 273 20.39 1.37 -16.08
N LYS A 274 20.65 0.57 -17.12
CA LYS A 274 20.76 1.05 -18.49
C LYS A 274 19.46 1.72 -18.94
N HIS A 275 18.31 1.08 -18.77
CA HIS A 275 17.00 1.64 -19.18
C HIS A 275 16.61 2.87 -18.35
N ALA A 276 16.77 2.80 -17.03
CA ALA A 276 16.48 3.93 -16.14
C ALA A 276 17.32 5.17 -16.50
N THR A 277 18.64 5.00 -16.67
CA THR A 277 19.55 6.11 -17.01
C THR A 277 19.22 6.72 -18.38
N ALA A 278 18.86 5.89 -19.36
CA ALA A 278 18.47 6.37 -20.70
C ALA A 278 17.20 7.23 -20.67
N ASN A 279 16.34 7.05 -19.66
CA ASN A 279 15.12 7.83 -19.45
C ASN A 279 15.27 8.89 -18.33
N GLY A 280 16.52 9.25 -17.97
CA GLY A 280 16.79 10.32 -17.00
C GLY A 280 16.46 9.97 -15.53
N CYS A 281 16.26 8.69 -15.23
CA CYS A 281 16.02 8.19 -13.87
C CYS A 281 17.30 7.62 -13.22
N SER A 282 17.33 7.54 -11.89
CA SER A 282 18.37 6.84 -11.13
C SER A 282 17.84 5.54 -10.53
N VAL A 283 18.72 4.69 -10.01
CA VAL A 283 18.34 3.40 -9.40
C VAL A 283 18.79 3.36 -7.95
N VAL A 284 17.84 3.02 -7.06
CA VAL A 284 18.07 2.85 -5.63
C VAL A 284 19.06 1.68 -5.38
N ARG A 285 19.96 1.85 -4.40
CA ARG A 285 21.05 0.90 -4.13
C ARG A 285 20.93 0.18 -2.79
N SER A 286 20.12 0.69 -1.87
CA SER A 286 19.99 0.17 -0.51
C SER A 286 19.03 -1.02 -0.40
N TYR A 287 18.21 -1.24 -1.43
CA TYR A 287 17.22 -2.32 -1.50
C TYR A 287 17.44 -3.16 -2.76
N CYS A 288 17.03 -4.42 -2.72
CA CYS A 288 17.19 -5.39 -3.80
C CYS A 288 16.02 -6.37 -3.82
N GLY A 289 15.79 -7.02 -4.96
CA GLY A 289 14.95 -8.21 -5.03
C GLY A 289 15.56 -9.36 -4.23
N HIS A 290 14.75 -10.39 -3.97
CA HIS A 290 15.12 -11.50 -3.09
C HIS A 290 14.55 -12.83 -3.58
N GLY A 291 15.06 -13.93 -3.05
CA GLY A 291 14.33 -15.19 -3.08
C GLY A 291 13.08 -15.08 -2.22
N VAL A 292 12.00 -15.72 -2.67
CA VAL A 292 10.72 -15.81 -1.95
C VAL A 292 10.14 -17.20 -2.16
N HIS A 293 9.71 -17.84 -1.08
CA HIS A 293 9.05 -19.15 -1.08
C HIS A 293 8.47 -19.40 0.32
N ARG A 294 8.84 -20.50 0.99
CA ARG A 294 8.57 -20.72 2.42
C ARG A 294 9.15 -19.67 3.37
N LEU A 295 10.15 -18.92 2.89
CA LEU A 295 10.73 -17.78 3.59
C LEU A 295 10.26 -16.52 2.88
N PHE A 296 10.02 -15.45 3.62
CA PHE A 296 9.60 -14.19 3.05
C PHE A 296 10.78 -13.57 2.29
N HIS A 297 11.96 -13.52 2.91
CA HIS A 297 13.20 -13.06 2.29
C HIS A 297 14.33 -14.08 2.42
N CYS A 298 14.81 -14.59 1.28
CA CYS A 298 15.95 -15.53 1.23
C CYS A 298 16.88 -15.27 0.04
N ALA A 299 17.91 -16.11 -0.10
CA ALA A 299 18.80 -16.03 -1.24
C ALA A 299 18.05 -16.34 -2.56
N PRO A 300 18.37 -15.65 -3.66
CA PRO A 300 19.47 -14.69 -3.82
C PRO A 300 19.02 -13.24 -3.59
N ASN A 301 19.95 -12.40 -3.12
CA ASN A 301 19.80 -10.95 -3.27
C ASN A 301 20.03 -10.56 -4.74
N ILE A 302 19.17 -9.70 -5.28
CA ILE A 302 19.18 -9.29 -6.70
C ILE A 302 19.23 -7.76 -6.77
N PRO A 303 20.44 -7.17 -6.79
CA PRO A 303 20.58 -5.72 -6.92
C PRO A 303 20.00 -5.20 -8.24
N HIS A 304 19.31 -4.06 -8.20
CA HIS A 304 18.71 -3.42 -9.38
C HIS A 304 19.68 -2.51 -10.13
N TYR A 305 20.84 -2.21 -9.53
CA TYR A 305 21.87 -1.38 -10.12
C TYR A 305 22.97 -2.22 -10.79
N ALA A 306 23.66 -1.61 -11.75
CA ALA A 306 24.76 -2.24 -12.46
C ALA A 306 25.94 -2.52 -11.50
N SER A 307 26.42 -3.77 -11.48
CA SER A 307 27.55 -4.18 -10.65
C SER A 307 28.40 -5.25 -11.32
N LYS A 308 29.73 -5.11 -11.22
CA LYS A 308 30.70 -6.08 -11.76
C LYS A 308 30.96 -7.27 -10.81
N SER A 309 30.57 -7.20 -9.53
CA SER A 309 31.08 -8.11 -8.48
C SER A 309 30.22 -9.35 -8.15
N PHE A 310 28.98 -9.48 -8.66
CA PHE A 310 28.09 -10.60 -8.27
C PHE A 310 28.05 -11.73 -9.33
N ILE A 311 28.53 -12.94 -8.99
CA ILE A 311 28.86 -14.00 -9.99
C ILE A 311 27.84 -15.17 -10.06
N LYS A 312 26.76 -15.15 -9.28
CA LYS A 312 25.80 -16.29 -9.26
C LYS A 312 24.91 -16.35 -10.50
N ARG A 313 24.68 -17.58 -11.01
CA ARG A 313 23.85 -17.89 -12.19
C ARG A 313 22.50 -18.48 -11.80
N HIS A 314 21.49 -18.14 -12.59
CA HIS A 314 20.13 -18.65 -12.52
C HIS A 314 20.07 -20.11 -12.97
N LYS A 315 19.33 -20.96 -12.25
CA LYS A 315 19.20 -22.41 -12.54
C LYS A 315 17.72 -22.88 -12.45
N LYS A 316 16.79 -22.22 -13.14
CA LYS A 316 15.32 -22.44 -13.00
C LYS A 316 14.85 -22.23 -11.56
N LYS A 317 15.03 -21.02 -11.02
CA LYS A 317 14.77 -20.69 -9.61
C LYS A 317 13.65 -19.67 -9.50
N ILE A 318 12.86 -19.70 -8.43
CA ILE A 318 11.79 -18.72 -8.21
C ILE A 318 12.34 -17.64 -7.27
N PHE A 319 12.13 -16.39 -7.62
CA PHE A 319 12.58 -15.20 -6.89
C PHE A 319 11.67 -14.02 -7.25
N SER A 320 11.58 -13.03 -6.38
CA SER A 320 10.89 -11.77 -6.66
C SER A 320 11.86 -10.77 -7.28
N LEU A 321 11.37 -9.99 -8.24
CA LEU A 321 12.06 -8.82 -8.76
C LEU A 321 11.17 -7.61 -8.49
N PHE A 322 11.59 -6.79 -7.53
CA PHE A 322 10.91 -5.54 -7.20
C PHE A 322 11.61 -4.37 -7.85
N LEU A 323 10.85 -3.46 -8.45
CA LEU A 323 11.37 -2.16 -8.83
C LEU A 323 10.65 -1.12 -7.98
N LEU A 324 11.30 -0.80 -6.85
CA LEU A 324 10.97 0.29 -5.94
C LEU A 324 11.47 1.61 -6.53
#